data_AF-A0A3D2UU29-F1
#
_entry.id   AF-A0A3D2UU29-F1
#
_cell.length_a   1.000
_cell.length_b   1.000
_cell.length_c   1.000
_cell.angle_alpha   90.00
_cell.angle_beta   90.00
_cell.angle_gamma   90.00
#
_symmetry.space_group_name_H-M   'P 1'
#
loop_
_entity.id
_entity.type
_entity.pdbx_description
1 polymer ?
#
loop_
_entity_poly.entity_id
_entity_poly.type
_entity_poly.pdbx_seq_one_letter_code
_entity_poly.pdbx_strand_id
1 'polypeptide(L)'
;MLTELHIQNFAIIDKLDLRFGNGLIILTGETGAGKSIILDAVVMLIGGKADVTFVRSDSDAAFVEGVFQLKGPEKEAVHEVLKREDLMDDPNYVVLMREVRKEGRSVARINGRTVNVGLLKEIGALLIDIHGQAEHLSLLDPRAHLGLLDRYAEVSKPLSEYRQSYHALLDLRRELSEIRKAQADADRRIEMLTYQAEEIESAKLKAGEEDELKKERDRLANAESLAKNAQEAIAILEEGSPETPAATDLIGQAVQALGALAKIDETQNELANQAEGALDAISDIIHNLRNYLDEIEFNPKRLDDVEERLDLIHSLTRKYGGSIPNVIAYGEDARKQLETITGAADRINELEMNEAKLLEKLCKQASALSEKRKKAATEMSKGIEIELDDLKMASAQFGVDFQTKPDPNGLPLADSRLAFDHNGFDRVEFLVAPNPGEGLKPLAKIASGGETSRLMLGLKNVMASADEVPALIFDEIDQGIGGRVGMVVGQKLWNLSRTHQV
;
A
#
# COMPACT_ATOMS: atom_id res chain seq x y z
N MET A 1 0.20 36.09 16.95
CA MET A 1 1.23 37.09 17.33
C MET A 1 1.85 36.72 18.67
N LEU A 2 3.15 36.97 18.86
CA LEU A 2 3.86 36.76 20.12
C LEU A 2 3.55 37.91 21.07
N THR A 3 3.04 37.61 22.26
CA THR A 3 2.62 38.64 23.25
C THR A 3 3.56 38.72 24.44
N GLU A 4 4.05 37.58 24.91
CA GLU A 4 4.99 37.50 26.02
C GLU A 4 6.10 36.50 25.69
N LEU A 5 7.34 36.79 26.12
CA LEU A 5 8.49 35.90 26.03
C LEU A 5 9.23 35.90 27.37
N HIS A 6 9.32 34.72 27.97
CA HIS A 6 10.01 34.46 29.21
C HIS A 6 11.25 33.62 28.93
N ILE A 7 12.41 34.12 29.31
CA ILE A 7 13.70 33.43 29.15
C ILE A 7 14.35 33.30 30.53
N GLN A 8 14.82 32.10 30.86
CA GLN A 8 15.54 31.84 32.10
C GLN A 8 16.79 30.99 31.83
N ASN A 9 17.92 31.39 32.41
CA ASN A 9 19.21 30.70 32.36
C ASN A 9 19.71 30.38 30.93
N PHE A 10 19.43 31.26 29.96
CA PHE A 10 19.76 31.05 28.56
C PHE A 10 20.94 31.94 28.14
N ALA A 11 22.05 31.33 27.71
CA ALA A 11 23.32 31.99 27.43
C ALA A 11 23.77 32.91 28.60
N ILE A 12 23.82 34.23 28.38
CA ILE A 12 24.15 35.22 29.43
C ILE A 12 22.92 35.78 30.15
N ILE A 13 21.70 35.38 29.76
CA ILE A 13 20.46 35.81 30.39
C ILE A 13 20.19 34.95 31.62
N ASP A 14 20.08 35.57 32.79
CA ASP A 14 19.61 34.92 34.03
C ASP A 14 18.09 34.82 34.01
N LYS A 15 17.42 35.98 33.91
CA LYS A 15 15.97 36.06 33.72
C LYS A 15 15.62 37.26 32.83
N LEU A 16 14.72 37.06 31.88
CA LEU A 16 14.17 38.10 31.03
C LEU A 16 12.67 37.85 30.81
N ASP A 17 11.86 38.87 31.05
CA ASP A 17 10.42 38.89 30.79
C ASP A 17 10.13 40.03 29.81
N LEU A 18 9.77 39.70 28.57
CA LEU A 18 9.41 40.67 27.53
C LEU A 18 7.92 40.62 27.23
N ARG A 19 7.32 41.79 27.08
CA ARG A 19 5.96 41.97 26.56
C ARG A 19 6.02 42.70 25.24
N PHE A 20 5.49 42.09 24.19
CA PHE A 20 5.49 42.65 22.85
C PHE A 20 4.16 43.33 22.53
N GLY A 21 4.27 44.47 21.85
CA GLY A 21 3.12 45.14 21.24
C GLY A 21 2.84 44.62 19.84
N ASN A 22 1.90 45.25 19.15
CA ASN A 22 1.65 45.01 17.73
C ASN A 22 2.50 45.95 16.86
N GLY A 23 2.65 45.60 15.58
CA GLY A 23 3.33 46.43 14.60
C GLY A 23 4.84 46.24 14.62
N LEU A 24 5.59 47.31 14.38
CA LEU A 24 7.04 47.28 14.19
C LEU A 24 7.76 47.37 15.54
N ILE A 25 8.55 46.36 15.87
CA ILE A 25 9.31 46.25 17.12
C ILE A 25 10.79 46.26 16.78
N ILE A 26 11.47 47.34 17.15
CA ILE A 26 12.90 47.49 16.88
C ILE A 26 13.68 47.19 18.17
N LEU A 27 14.48 46.12 18.14
CA LEU A 27 15.43 45.80 19.21
C LEU A 27 16.77 46.50 18.92
N THR A 28 17.15 47.44 19.79
CA THR A 28 18.44 48.15 19.72
C THR A 28 19.27 47.87 20.98
N GLY A 29 20.58 48.07 20.90
CA GLY A 29 21.48 47.85 22.04
C GLY A 29 22.93 48.25 21.74
N GLU A 30 23.78 48.20 22.76
CA GLU A 30 25.20 48.60 22.68
C GLU A 30 26.07 47.49 22.05
N THR A 31 25.71 46.23 22.24
CA THR A 31 26.39 45.06 21.64
C THR A 31 25.38 44.17 20.91
N GLY A 32 25.71 43.68 19.72
CA GLY A 32 24.83 42.80 18.92
C GLY A 32 24.47 41.47 19.60
N ALA A 33 25.28 41.02 20.58
CA ALA A 33 25.09 39.74 21.27
C ALA A 33 23.72 39.60 21.95
N GLY A 34 23.19 40.68 22.56
CA GLY A 34 21.90 40.62 23.26
C GLY A 34 20.71 40.35 22.33
N LYS A 35 20.72 40.93 21.12
CA LYS A 35 19.70 40.70 20.09
C LYS A 35 19.75 39.25 19.60
N SER A 36 20.95 38.76 19.27
CA SER A 36 21.15 37.39 18.79
C SER A 36 20.67 36.36 19.81
N ILE A 37 20.92 36.56 21.10
CA ILE A 37 20.46 35.63 22.14
C ILE A 37 18.93 35.57 22.23
N ILE A 38 18.25 36.70 22.12
CA ILE A 38 16.77 36.72 22.10
C ILE A 38 16.26 35.99 20.86
N LEU A 39 16.90 36.20 19.70
CA LEU A 39 16.55 35.51 18.46
C LEU A 39 16.74 34.00 18.58
N ASP A 40 17.89 33.56 19.11
CA ASP A 40 18.20 32.14 19.34
C ASP A 40 17.19 31.48 20.29
N ALA A 41 16.74 32.21 21.32
CA ALA A 41 15.70 31.74 22.22
C ALA A 41 14.36 31.55 21.48
N VAL A 42 13.96 32.50 20.62
CA VAL A 42 12.74 32.37 19.80
C VAL A 42 12.87 31.22 18.79
N VAL A 43 14.02 31.07 18.13
CA VAL A 43 14.30 29.94 17.22
C VAL A 43 14.13 28.60 17.95
N MET A 44 14.70 28.49 19.15
CA MET A 44 14.55 27.29 19.98
C MET A 44 13.08 27.06 20.40
N LEU A 45 12.35 28.14 20.72
CA LEU A 45 10.95 28.10 21.12
C LEU A 45 10.04 27.53 20.02
N ILE A 46 10.30 27.86 18.75
CA ILE A 46 9.51 27.40 17.60
C ILE A 46 9.95 26.04 17.05
N GLY A 47 10.76 25.28 17.80
CA GLY A 47 11.19 23.93 17.42
C GLY A 47 12.51 23.85 16.64
N GLY A 48 13.29 24.93 16.64
CA GLY A 48 14.66 24.95 16.14
C GLY A 48 15.62 24.10 16.99
N LYS A 49 16.90 24.07 16.58
CA LYS A 49 17.93 23.26 17.25
C LYS A 49 18.13 23.75 18.68
N ALA A 50 18.03 22.83 19.62
CA ALA A 50 18.42 23.03 21.02
C ALA A 50 19.88 22.62 21.19
N ASP A 51 20.73 23.53 21.69
CA ASP A 51 22.13 23.27 21.97
C ASP A 51 22.42 23.45 23.46
N VAL A 52 23.27 22.58 24.03
CA VAL A 52 23.66 22.63 25.44
C VAL A 52 24.47 23.89 25.75
N THR A 53 25.14 24.45 24.74
CA THR A 53 25.84 25.73 24.85
C THR A 53 24.92 26.91 25.18
N PHE A 54 23.61 26.77 24.95
CA PHE A 54 22.63 27.76 25.39
C PHE A 54 22.33 27.70 26.89
N VAL A 55 22.75 26.66 27.60
CA VAL A 55 22.58 26.60 29.07
C VAL A 55 23.65 27.47 29.72
N ARG A 56 23.22 28.45 30.52
CA ARG A 56 24.11 29.30 31.31
C ARG A 56 25.07 28.44 32.14
N SER A 57 26.34 28.83 32.23
CA SER A 57 27.41 28.03 32.84
C SER A 57 27.10 27.55 34.26
N ASP A 58 26.44 28.41 35.05
CA ASP A 58 26.10 28.20 36.47
C ASP A 58 24.71 27.57 36.67
N SER A 59 24.10 27.02 35.63
CA SER A 59 22.74 26.46 35.67
C SER A 59 22.69 25.05 35.10
N ASP A 60 21.74 24.25 35.60
CA ASP A 60 21.52 22.88 35.14
C ASP A 60 20.58 22.82 33.91
N ALA A 61 19.75 23.85 33.71
CA ALA A 61 18.80 23.94 32.62
C ALA A 61 18.49 25.38 32.21
N ALA A 62 18.16 25.56 30.93
CA ALA A 62 17.62 26.78 30.33
C ALA A 62 16.16 26.59 29.93
N PHE A 63 15.35 27.64 30.08
CA PHE A 63 13.93 27.64 29.81
C PHE A 63 13.56 28.82 28.92
N VAL A 64 12.76 28.56 27.90
CA VAL A 64 12.13 29.59 27.06
C VAL A 64 10.64 29.28 26.95
N GLU A 65 9.80 30.26 27.26
CA GLU A 65 8.35 30.18 27.13
C GLU A 65 7.86 31.40 26.35
N GLY A 66 6.92 31.20 25.44
CA GLY A 66 6.26 32.29 24.74
C GLY A 66 4.76 32.09 24.66
N VAL A 67 4.05 33.19 24.87
CA VAL A 67 2.59 33.26 24.82
C VAL A 67 2.16 33.89 23.51
N PHE A 68 1.40 33.14 22.72
CA PHE A 68 0.91 33.57 21.43
C PHE A 68 -0.58 33.83 21.48
N GLN A 69 -1.00 34.96 20.93
CA GLN A 69 -2.40 35.27 20.72
C GLN A 69 -2.81 34.95 19.27
N LEU A 70 -3.88 34.18 19.11
CA LEU A 70 -4.46 33.75 17.84
C LEU A 70 -5.63 34.67 17.47
N LYS A 71 -5.40 35.57 16.50
CA LYS A 71 -6.38 36.60 16.11
C LYS A 71 -6.67 36.65 14.62
N GLY A 72 -5.80 36.08 13.79
CA GLY A 72 -5.90 36.14 12.34
C GLY A 72 -6.16 34.77 11.70
N PRO A 73 -5.78 34.63 10.42
CA PRO A 73 -5.99 33.40 9.64
C PRO A 73 -5.22 32.19 10.20
N GLU A 74 -4.16 32.41 10.97
CA GLU A 74 -3.38 31.34 11.62
C GLU A 74 -4.21 30.47 12.57
N LYS A 75 -5.32 31.02 13.08
CA LYS A 75 -6.13 30.41 14.13
C LYS A 75 -6.69 29.06 13.70
N GLU A 76 -7.20 28.95 12.49
CA GLU A 76 -7.83 27.71 12.00
C GLU A 76 -6.78 26.60 11.86
N ALA A 77 -5.65 26.89 11.20
CA ALA A 77 -4.55 25.94 11.05
C ALA A 77 -3.97 25.47 12.40
N VAL A 78 -3.77 26.39 13.35
CA VAL A 78 -3.31 26.04 14.70
C VAL A 78 -4.35 25.20 15.45
N HIS A 79 -5.64 25.52 15.32
CA HIS A 79 -6.73 24.76 15.95
C HIS A 79 -6.83 23.34 15.42
N GLU A 80 -6.63 23.12 14.12
CA GLU A 80 -6.61 21.78 13.55
C GLU A 80 -5.54 20.91 14.21
N VAL A 81 -4.31 21.44 14.33
CA VAL A 81 -3.19 20.73 14.97
C VAL A 81 -3.45 20.48 16.45
N LEU A 82 -3.93 21.49 17.19
CA LEU A 82 -4.22 21.35 18.62
C LEU A 82 -5.36 20.36 18.90
N LYS A 83 -6.40 20.31 18.06
CA LYS A 83 -7.50 19.34 18.19
C LYS A 83 -7.07 17.93 17.84
N ARG A 84 -6.24 17.77 16.80
CA ARG A 84 -5.69 16.47 16.38
C ARG A 84 -4.94 15.77 17.52
N GLU A 85 -4.21 16.54 18.32
CA GLU A 85 -3.35 16.03 19.40
C GLU A 85 -3.95 16.18 20.81
N ASP A 86 -5.21 16.63 20.92
CA ASP A 86 -5.89 16.93 22.20
C ASP A 86 -5.07 17.88 23.11
N LEU A 87 -4.57 18.98 22.54
CA LEU A 87 -3.76 20.00 23.24
C LEU A 87 -4.47 21.34 23.39
N MET A 88 -5.74 21.40 23.02
CA MET A 88 -6.55 22.61 23.09
C MET A 88 -6.86 22.98 24.55
N ASP A 89 -6.54 24.21 24.94
CA ASP A 89 -6.88 24.76 26.27
C ASP A 89 -7.67 26.07 26.12
N ASP A 90 -7.02 27.14 25.65
CA ASP A 90 -7.68 28.40 25.29
C ASP A 90 -7.85 28.55 23.76
N PRO A 91 -9.04 28.92 23.25
CA PRO A 91 -9.28 29.12 21.81
C PRO A 91 -8.52 30.29 21.18
N ASN A 92 -8.04 31.25 21.96
CA ASN A 92 -7.39 32.47 21.50
C ASN A 92 -5.92 32.55 21.89
N TYR A 93 -5.41 31.60 22.67
CA TYR A 93 -4.02 31.60 23.13
C TYR A 93 -3.38 30.22 22.99
N VAL A 94 -2.09 30.22 22.66
CA VAL A 94 -1.26 29.03 22.73
C VAL A 94 0.06 29.37 23.41
N VAL A 95 0.47 28.53 24.36
CA VAL A 95 1.72 28.69 25.09
C VAL A 95 2.69 27.63 24.60
N LEU A 96 3.81 28.08 24.04
CA LEU A 96 4.92 27.21 23.67
C LEU A 96 5.99 27.29 24.75
N MET A 97 6.61 26.17 25.09
CA MET A 97 7.75 26.14 26.01
C MET A 97 8.80 25.13 25.54
N ARG A 98 10.07 25.51 25.69
CA ARG A 98 11.22 24.65 25.45
C ARG A 98 12.18 24.70 26.63
N GLU A 99 12.56 23.52 27.13
CA GLU A 99 13.57 23.32 28.17
C GLU A 99 14.77 22.57 27.56
N VAL A 100 15.98 22.98 27.91
CA VAL A 100 17.23 22.27 27.56
C VAL A 100 18.06 22.13 28.82
N ARG A 101 18.51 20.89 29.09
CA ARG A 101 19.36 20.58 30.24
C ARG A 101 20.81 20.39 29.84
N LYS A 102 21.70 20.59 30.81
CA LYS A 102 23.15 20.45 30.64
C LYS A 102 23.57 19.03 30.26
N GLU A 103 22.78 18.02 30.62
CA GLU A 103 22.99 16.62 30.22
C GLU A 103 22.53 16.31 28.77
N GLY A 104 22.06 17.32 28.02
CA GLY A 104 21.66 17.18 26.62
C GLY A 104 20.19 16.81 26.39
N ARG A 105 19.41 16.60 27.47
CA ARG A 105 17.97 16.35 27.36
C ARG A 105 17.22 17.64 27.06
N SER A 106 16.37 17.63 26.02
CA SER A 106 15.47 18.73 25.71
C SER A 106 14.00 18.29 25.77
N VAL A 107 13.15 19.15 26.32
CA VAL A 107 11.71 18.90 26.51
C VAL A 107 10.94 20.03 25.82
N ALA A 108 9.99 19.69 24.96
CA ALA A 108 9.03 20.63 24.38
C ALA A 108 7.69 20.50 25.11
N ARG A 109 7.01 21.62 25.31
CA ARG A 109 5.63 21.64 25.80
C ARG A 109 4.77 22.61 25.00
N ILE A 110 3.50 22.26 24.88
CA ILE A 110 2.45 23.09 24.29
C ILE A 110 1.29 23.09 25.29
N ASN A 111 0.85 24.28 25.71
CA ASN A 111 -0.18 24.46 26.75
C ASN A 111 0.11 23.62 28.01
N GLY A 112 1.38 23.61 28.45
CA GLY A 112 1.84 22.87 29.62
C GLY A 112 2.02 21.36 29.46
N ARG A 113 1.54 20.75 28.36
CA ARG A 113 1.66 19.31 28.09
C ARG A 113 2.92 19.00 27.29
N THR A 114 3.61 17.90 27.62
CA THR A 114 4.85 17.49 26.92
C THR A 114 4.54 16.92 25.55
N VAL A 115 5.29 17.35 24.54
CA VAL A 115 5.11 16.95 23.13
C VAL A 115 6.44 16.61 22.46
N ASN A 116 6.38 16.00 21.28
CA ASN A 116 7.57 15.86 20.45
C ASN A 116 7.99 17.21 19.83
N VAL A 117 9.26 17.32 19.42
CA VAL A 117 9.78 18.56 18.82
C VAL A 117 9.16 18.83 17.45
N GLY A 118 8.76 17.79 16.73
CA GLY A 118 8.14 17.91 15.40
C GLY A 118 6.82 18.68 15.46
N LEU A 119 5.99 18.43 16.47
CA LEU A 119 4.72 19.12 16.68
C LEU A 119 4.93 20.57 17.12
N LEU A 120 5.93 20.83 17.97
CA LEU A 120 6.34 22.18 18.31
C LEU A 120 6.79 22.95 17.07
N LYS A 121 7.54 22.29 16.18
CA LYS A 121 8.00 22.83 14.90
C LYS A 121 6.85 23.11 13.94
N GLU A 122 5.86 22.22 13.89
CA GLU A 122 4.64 22.37 13.07
C GLU A 122 3.83 23.61 13.50
N ILE A 123 3.56 23.77 14.80
CA ILE A 123 2.85 24.96 15.32
C ILE A 123 3.71 26.22 15.21
N GLY A 124 5.01 26.12 15.51
CA GLY A 124 5.95 27.24 15.44
C GLY A 124 5.99 27.88 14.05
N ALA A 125 6.01 27.05 12.99
CA ALA A 125 5.99 27.50 11.59
C ALA A 125 4.70 28.23 11.17
N LEU A 126 3.60 28.05 11.91
CA LEU A 126 2.35 28.78 11.68
C LEU A 126 2.31 30.13 12.43
N LEU A 127 3.19 30.34 13.41
CA LEU A 127 3.14 31.46 14.34
C LEU A 127 4.23 32.51 14.12
N ILE A 128 5.45 32.08 13.80
CA ILE A 128 6.59 32.97 13.56
C ILE A 128 7.36 32.51 12.32
N ASP A 129 7.71 33.45 11.44
CA ASP A 129 8.67 33.25 10.36
C ASP A 129 9.93 34.08 10.65
N ILE A 130 11.11 33.45 10.62
CA ILE A 130 12.40 34.09 10.97
C ILE A 130 13.28 34.15 9.74
N HIS A 131 13.78 35.34 9.43
CA HIS A 131 14.60 35.63 8.26
C HIS A 131 16.00 36.05 8.74
N GLY A 132 16.99 35.16 8.59
CA GLY A 132 18.36 35.36 9.09
C GLY A 132 19.17 34.07 9.03
N GLN A 133 20.26 33.96 9.81
CA GLN A 133 21.16 32.79 9.79
C GLN A 133 20.52 31.50 10.35
N ALA A 134 19.53 31.64 11.25
CA ALA A 134 18.76 30.54 11.79
C ALA A 134 17.50 30.32 10.94
N GLU A 135 17.65 29.64 9.80
CA GLU A 135 16.62 29.57 8.76
C GLU A 135 15.48 28.61 9.14
N HIS A 136 14.28 29.18 9.29
CA HIS A 136 13.02 28.44 9.43
C HIS A 136 12.00 28.98 8.41
N LEU A 137 12.41 29.01 7.14
CA LEU A 137 11.74 29.80 6.11
C LEU A 137 10.71 28.98 5.33
N SER A 138 9.42 29.32 5.47
CA SER A 138 8.36 28.72 4.63
C SER A 138 8.58 28.99 3.14
N LEU A 139 9.20 30.14 2.79
CA LEU A 139 9.55 30.50 1.42
C LEU A 139 10.66 29.61 0.84
N LEU A 140 11.47 28.95 1.65
CA LEU A 140 12.51 28.02 1.16
C LEU A 140 11.99 26.60 0.94
N ASP A 141 10.78 26.25 1.41
CA ASP A 141 10.19 24.94 1.18
C ASP A 141 9.37 24.92 -0.12
N PRO A 142 9.81 24.19 -1.17
CA PRO A 142 9.08 24.10 -2.44
C PRO A 142 7.65 23.57 -2.27
N ARG A 143 7.37 22.80 -1.22
CA ARG A 143 6.02 22.27 -0.96
C ARG A 143 5.03 23.37 -0.58
N ALA A 144 5.50 24.48 -0.03
CA ALA A 144 4.67 25.63 0.35
C ALA A 144 4.42 26.60 -0.82
N HIS A 145 5.24 26.57 -1.87
CA HIS A 145 5.20 27.55 -2.97
C HIS A 145 3.86 27.55 -3.72
N LEU A 146 3.28 26.37 -3.96
CA LEU A 146 1.98 26.27 -4.62
C LEU A 146 0.88 26.92 -3.79
N GLY A 147 0.84 26.66 -2.48
CA GLY A 147 -0.16 27.26 -1.58
C GLY A 147 -0.01 28.77 -1.49
N LEU A 148 1.22 29.27 -1.44
CA LEU A 148 1.52 30.70 -1.47
C LEU A 148 1.05 31.36 -2.78
N LEU A 149 1.34 30.74 -3.92
CA LEU A 149 0.86 31.23 -5.22
C LEU A 149 -0.68 31.19 -5.30
N ASP A 150 -1.31 30.15 -4.78
CA ASP A 150 -2.77 30.01 -4.78
C ASP A 150 -3.46 31.12 -3.97
N ARG A 151 -2.87 31.51 -2.84
CA ARG A 151 -3.35 32.63 -2.03
C ARG A 151 -3.17 33.96 -2.75
N TYR A 152 -2.00 34.20 -3.33
CA TYR A 152 -1.75 35.39 -4.14
C TYR A 152 -2.68 35.49 -5.36
N ALA A 153 -2.97 34.36 -6.00
CA ALA A 153 -3.86 34.26 -7.15
C ALA A 153 -5.36 34.26 -6.79
N GLU A 154 -5.70 34.30 -5.49
CA GLU A 154 -7.07 34.26 -4.95
C GLU A 154 -7.91 33.10 -5.53
N VAL A 155 -7.31 31.91 -5.69
CA VAL A 155 -7.97 30.76 -6.35
C VAL A 155 -8.73 29.85 -5.40
N SER A 156 -9.00 30.28 -4.16
CA SER A 156 -9.67 29.47 -3.12
C SER A 156 -10.97 28.82 -3.60
N LYS A 157 -11.84 29.57 -4.28
CA LYS A 157 -13.11 29.06 -4.81
C LYS A 157 -12.90 28.05 -5.97
N PRO A 158 -12.18 28.38 -7.06
CA PRO A 158 -11.84 27.40 -8.10
C PRO A 158 -11.17 26.13 -7.57
N LEU A 159 -10.25 26.27 -6.60
CA LEU A 159 -9.56 25.15 -5.98
C LEU A 159 -10.52 24.27 -5.16
N SER A 160 -11.45 24.87 -4.42
CA SER A 160 -12.50 24.13 -3.71
C SER A 160 -13.41 23.35 -4.66
N GLU A 161 -13.84 23.96 -5.77
CA GLU A 161 -14.67 23.30 -6.80
C GLU A 161 -13.92 22.14 -7.47
N TYR A 162 -12.60 22.29 -7.67
CA TYR A 162 -11.73 21.23 -8.15
C TYR A 162 -11.61 20.08 -7.14
N ARG A 163 -11.32 20.39 -5.88
CA ARG A 163 -11.21 19.40 -4.79
C ARG A 163 -12.48 18.58 -4.62
N GLN A 164 -13.66 19.20 -4.73
CA GLN A 164 -14.93 18.49 -4.67
C GLN A 164 -15.06 17.44 -5.79
N SER A 165 -14.73 17.80 -7.03
CA SER A 165 -14.72 16.85 -8.15
C SER A 165 -13.66 15.76 -7.96
N TYR A 166 -12.51 16.09 -7.36
CA TYR A 166 -11.42 15.15 -7.10
C TYR A 166 -11.82 14.09 -6.08
N HIS A 167 -12.46 14.49 -4.98
CA HIS A 167 -13.00 13.54 -4.00
C HIS A 167 -14.09 12.64 -4.59
N ALA A 168 -15.00 13.19 -5.39
CA ALA A 168 -16.00 12.39 -6.09
C ALA A 168 -15.36 11.34 -7.01
N LEU A 169 -14.21 11.63 -7.63
CA LEU A 169 -13.48 10.66 -8.46
C LEU A 169 -12.87 9.55 -7.61
N LEU A 170 -12.30 9.88 -6.45
CA LEU A 170 -11.74 8.89 -5.54
C LEU A 170 -12.81 7.94 -5.01
N ASP A 171 -13.97 8.47 -4.63
CA ASP A 171 -15.11 7.65 -4.18
C ASP A 171 -15.60 6.72 -5.30
N LEU A 172 -15.75 7.24 -6.52
CA LEU A 172 -16.16 6.44 -7.68
C LEU A 172 -15.13 5.37 -8.03
N ARG A 173 -13.83 5.68 -7.99
CA ARG A 173 -12.76 4.68 -8.21
C ARG A 173 -12.73 3.59 -7.15
N ARG A 174 -13.04 3.94 -5.89
CA ARG A 174 -13.18 2.96 -4.80
C ARG A 174 -14.34 2.02 -5.08
N GLU A 175 -15.53 2.55 -5.40
CA GLU A 175 -16.71 1.75 -5.75
C GLU A 175 -16.42 0.81 -6.94
N LEU A 176 -15.79 1.34 -7.99
CA LEU A 176 -15.42 0.59 -9.19
C LEU A 176 -14.43 -0.54 -8.86
N SER A 177 -13.44 -0.27 -8.00
CA SER A 177 -12.49 -1.30 -7.54
C SER A 177 -13.16 -2.40 -6.72
N GLU A 178 -14.10 -2.06 -5.85
CA GLU A 178 -14.85 -3.03 -5.04
C GLU A 178 -15.72 -3.93 -5.92
N ILE A 179 -16.45 -3.35 -6.88
CA ILE A 179 -17.29 -4.13 -7.80
C ILE A 179 -16.44 -5.01 -8.72
N ARG A 180 -15.31 -4.52 -9.25
CA ARG A 180 -14.41 -5.34 -10.07
C ARG A 180 -13.83 -6.53 -9.29
N LYS A 181 -13.48 -6.34 -8.01
CA LYS A 181 -13.03 -7.45 -7.15
C LYS A 181 -14.14 -8.47 -6.93
N ALA A 182 -15.35 -7.99 -6.60
CA ALA A 182 -16.51 -8.86 -6.42
C ALA A 182 -16.85 -9.65 -7.70
N GLN A 183 -16.75 -9.02 -8.88
CA GLN A 183 -16.95 -9.69 -10.16
C GLN A 183 -15.87 -10.74 -10.43
N ALA A 184 -14.59 -10.44 -10.20
CA ALA A 184 -13.52 -11.40 -10.40
C ALA A 184 -13.64 -12.63 -9.47
N ASP A 185 -14.06 -12.43 -8.23
CA ASP A 185 -14.34 -13.53 -7.29
C ASP A 185 -15.59 -14.32 -7.70
N ALA A 186 -16.62 -13.65 -8.23
CA ALA A 186 -17.80 -14.30 -8.79
C ALA A 186 -17.46 -15.14 -10.02
N ASP A 187 -16.64 -14.63 -10.95
CA ASP A 187 -16.22 -15.34 -12.17
C ASP A 187 -15.43 -16.62 -11.83
N ARG A 188 -14.50 -16.53 -10.87
CA ARG A 188 -13.77 -17.71 -10.37
C ARG A 188 -14.71 -18.73 -9.73
N ARG A 189 -15.71 -18.26 -8.99
CA ARG A 189 -16.72 -19.13 -8.38
C ARG A 189 -17.60 -19.78 -9.44
N ILE A 190 -18.00 -19.05 -10.48
CA ILE A 190 -18.73 -19.60 -11.63
C ILE A 190 -17.91 -20.68 -12.31
N GLU A 191 -16.65 -20.44 -12.63
CA GLU A 191 -15.76 -21.42 -13.26
C GLU A 191 -15.64 -22.69 -12.41
N MET A 192 -15.42 -22.55 -11.11
CA MET A 192 -15.34 -23.67 -10.17
C MET A 192 -16.65 -24.46 -10.11
N LEU A 193 -17.78 -23.78 -9.92
CA LEU A 193 -19.10 -24.43 -9.82
C LEU A 193 -19.49 -25.11 -11.13
N THR A 194 -19.13 -24.53 -12.27
CA THR A 194 -19.38 -25.10 -13.60
C THR A 194 -18.60 -26.40 -13.77
N TYR A 195 -17.30 -26.39 -13.48
CA TYR A 195 -16.47 -27.59 -13.52
C TYR A 195 -16.99 -28.70 -12.60
N GLN A 196 -17.39 -28.36 -11.37
CA GLN A 196 -17.92 -29.32 -10.40
C GLN A 196 -19.27 -29.91 -10.85
N ALA A 197 -20.18 -29.09 -11.37
CA ALA A 197 -21.47 -29.55 -11.88
C ALA A 197 -21.29 -30.48 -13.09
N GLU A 198 -20.43 -30.11 -14.03
CA GLU A 198 -20.12 -30.92 -15.22
C GLU A 198 -19.44 -32.26 -14.86
N GLU A 199 -18.49 -32.26 -13.91
CA GLU A 199 -17.82 -33.49 -13.44
C GLU A 199 -18.84 -34.47 -12.82
N ILE A 200 -19.78 -33.97 -12.01
CA ILE A 200 -20.81 -34.80 -11.36
C ILE A 200 -21.84 -35.33 -12.37
N GLU A 201 -22.26 -34.49 -13.31
CA GLU A 201 -23.27 -34.89 -14.30
C GLU A 201 -22.76 -35.86 -15.34
N SER A 202 -21.53 -35.66 -15.81
CA SER A 202 -20.90 -36.58 -16.75
C SER A 202 -20.77 -37.99 -16.15
N ALA A 203 -20.63 -38.11 -14.82
CA ALA A 203 -20.56 -39.38 -14.12
C ALA A 203 -21.91 -40.13 -14.03
N LYS A 204 -23.05 -39.45 -14.21
CA LYS A 204 -24.40 -40.06 -14.23
C LYS A 204 -24.63 -41.07 -13.10
N LEU A 205 -24.27 -40.70 -11.88
CA LEU A 205 -24.34 -41.57 -10.70
C LEU A 205 -25.80 -41.95 -10.40
N LYS A 206 -26.01 -43.21 -10.01
CA LYS A 206 -27.32 -43.70 -9.55
C LYS A 206 -27.25 -44.12 -8.08
N ALA A 207 -28.28 -43.80 -7.32
CA ALA A 207 -28.39 -44.25 -5.93
C ALA A 207 -28.48 -45.80 -5.87
N GLY A 208 -27.69 -46.42 -5.00
CA GLY A 208 -27.62 -47.88 -4.84
C GLY A 208 -26.72 -48.61 -5.84
N GLU A 209 -26.16 -47.92 -6.84
CA GLU A 209 -25.30 -48.50 -7.88
C GLU A 209 -24.02 -49.13 -7.30
N GLU A 210 -23.40 -48.50 -6.30
CA GLU A 210 -22.16 -48.98 -5.69
C GLU A 210 -22.33 -50.35 -5.00
N ASP A 211 -23.46 -50.57 -4.33
CA ASP A 211 -23.72 -51.84 -3.64
C ASP A 211 -23.97 -52.99 -4.62
N GLU A 212 -24.58 -52.69 -5.78
CA GLU A 212 -24.77 -53.64 -6.86
C GLU A 212 -23.42 -54.01 -7.51
N LEU A 213 -22.61 -53.00 -7.83
CA LEU A 213 -21.29 -53.18 -8.44
C LEU A 213 -20.31 -53.92 -7.51
N LYS A 214 -20.33 -53.67 -6.21
CA LYS A 214 -19.49 -54.42 -5.24
C LYS A 214 -19.83 -55.91 -5.23
N LYS A 215 -21.12 -56.25 -5.23
CA LYS A 215 -21.57 -57.66 -5.30
C LYS A 215 -21.17 -58.30 -6.62
N GLU A 216 -21.29 -57.56 -7.72
CA GLU A 216 -20.88 -58.02 -9.05
C GLU A 216 -19.37 -58.27 -9.12
N ARG A 217 -18.55 -57.31 -8.65
CA ARG A 217 -17.09 -57.44 -8.54
C ARG A 217 -16.69 -58.66 -7.73
N ASP A 218 -17.26 -58.84 -6.54
CA ASP A 218 -16.90 -59.97 -5.67
C ASP A 218 -17.23 -61.31 -6.34
N ARG A 219 -18.35 -61.40 -7.08
CA ARG A 219 -18.68 -62.59 -7.87
C ARG A 219 -17.65 -62.82 -8.99
N LEU A 220 -17.31 -61.79 -9.76
CA LEU A 220 -16.40 -61.88 -10.90
C LEU A 220 -14.94 -62.18 -10.47
N ALA A 221 -14.45 -61.53 -9.40
CA ALA A 221 -13.11 -61.75 -8.86
C ALA A 221 -12.96 -63.16 -8.27
N ASN A 222 -14.00 -63.68 -7.61
CA ASN A 222 -14.00 -65.07 -7.17
C ASN A 222 -13.97 -66.04 -8.36
N ALA A 223 -14.74 -65.79 -9.43
CA ALA A 223 -14.70 -66.59 -10.66
C ALA A 223 -13.31 -66.57 -11.31
N GLU A 224 -12.65 -65.41 -11.37
CA GLU A 224 -11.26 -65.29 -11.85
C GLU A 224 -10.28 -66.12 -11.03
N SER A 225 -10.34 -66.01 -9.70
CA SER A 225 -9.45 -66.74 -8.80
C SER A 225 -9.65 -68.25 -8.93
N LEU A 226 -10.91 -68.71 -9.03
CA LEU A 226 -11.25 -70.12 -9.24
C LEU A 226 -10.71 -70.63 -10.58
N ALA A 227 -10.93 -69.87 -11.67
CA ALA A 227 -10.43 -70.25 -13.00
C ALA A 227 -8.90 -70.30 -13.04
N LYS A 228 -8.22 -69.30 -12.48
CA LYS A 228 -6.75 -69.25 -12.42
C LYS A 228 -6.17 -70.44 -11.67
N ASN A 229 -6.69 -70.75 -10.48
CA ASN A 229 -6.19 -71.86 -9.67
C ASN A 229 -6.45 -73.22 -10.33
N ALA A 230 -7.61 -73.40 -10.99
CA ALA A 230 -7.91 -74.63 -11.72
C ALA A 230 -7.03 -74.80 -12.97
N GLN A 231 -6.76 -73.72 -13.71
CA GLN A 231 -5.81 -73.73 -14.83
C GLN A 231 -4.39 -74.05 -14.37
N GLU A 232 -3.93 -73.45 -13.27
CA GLU A 232 -2.61 -73.73 -12.69
C GLU A 232 -2.47 -75.21 -12.27
N ALA A 233 -3.51 -75.79 -11.67
CA ALA A 233 -3.54 -77.19 -11.32
C ALA A 233 -3.46 -78.10 -12.56
N ILE A 234 -4.20 -77.81 -13.63
CA ILE A 234 -4.13 -78.57 -14.89
C ILE A 234 -2.75 -78.45 -15.53
N ALA A 235 -2.18 -77.24 -15.57
CA ALA A 235 -0.85 -77.01 -16.12
C ALA A 235 0.22 -77.85 -15.42
N ILE A 236 0.16 -77.95 -14.09
CA ILE A 236 1.09 -78.78 -13.30
C ILE A 236 0.86 -80.28 -13.55
N LEU A 237 -0.40 -80.72 -13.59
CA LEU A 237 -0.74 -82.14 -13.64
C LEU A 237 -0.57 -82.75 -15.04
N GLU A 238 -0.89 -82.01 -16.11
CA GLU A 238 -1.04 -82.54 -17.47
C GLU A 238 -0.11 -81.90 -18.51
N GLU A 239 0.12 -80.58 -18.46
CA GLU A 239 0.89 -79.88 -19.50
C GLU A 239 2.40 -79.87 -19.20
N GLY A 240 2.76 -79.74 -17.92
CA GLY A 240 4.13 -79.55 -17.48
C GLY A 240 4.71 -78.19 -17.88
N SER A 241 6.03 -78.05 -17.75
CA SER A 241 6.79 -76.91 -18.24
C SER A 241 8.00 -77.41 -19.04
N PRO A 242 8.66 -76.55 -19.84
CA PRO A 242 9.88 -76.94 -20.57
C PRO A 242 11.00 -77.50 -19.68
N GLU A 243 11.01 -77.15 -18.39
CA GLU A 243 12.02 -77.57 -17.41
C GLU A 243 11.53 -78.71 -16.51
N THR A 244 10.22 -78.93 -16.42
CA THR A 244 9.61 -79.93 -15.53
C THR A 244 8.51 -80.71 -16.25
N PRO A 245 8.67 -82.02 -16.49
CA PRO A 245 7.63 -82.84 -17.10
C PRO A 245 6.32 -82.81 -16.31
N ALA A 246 5.20 -83.09 -16.97
CA ALA A 246 3.90 -83.19 -16.31
C ALA A 246 3.90 -84.27 -15.23
N ALA A 247 3.09 -84.09 -14.18
CA ALA A 247 2.99 -85.09 -13.11
C ALA A 247 2.53 -86.46 -13.64
N THR A 248 1.59 -86.47 -14.59
CA THR A 248 1.14 -87.70 -15.28
C THR A 248 2.27 -88.41 -16.03
N ASP A 249 3.17 -87.67 -16.69
CA ASP A 249 4.33 -88.25 -17.38
C ASP A 249 5.30 -88.92 -16.41
N LEU A 250 5.60 -88.25 -15.29
CA LEU A 250 6.51 -88.77 -14.27
C LEU A 250 5.95 -90.02 -13.59
N ILE A 251 4.64 -90.02 -13.29
CA ILE A 251 3.97 -91.17 -12.70
C ILE A 251 3.81 -92.28 -13.73
N GLY A 252 3.56 -91.97 -14.99
CA GLY A 252 3.55 -92.94 -16.09
C GLY A 252 4.90 -93.66 -16.25
N GLN A 253 6.02 -92.95 -16.09
CA GLN A 253 7.35 -93.57 -16.05
C GLN A 253 7.51 -94.51 -14.84
N ALA A 254 7.01 -94.12 -13.66
CA ALA A 254 7.03 -94.97 -12.47
C ALA A 254 6.18 -96.23 -12.66
N VAL A 255 5.00 -96.11 -13.27
CA VAL A 255 4.12 -97.23 -13.64
C VAL A 255 4.85 -98.22 -14.55
N GLN A 256 5.52 -97.75 -15.60
CA GLN A 256 6.29 -98.63 -16.49
C GLN A 256 7.42 -99.37 -15.77
N ALA A 257 8.15 -98.68 -14.89
CA ALA A 257 9.25 -99.28 -14.12
C ALA A 257 8.74 -100.32 -13.11
N LEU A 258 7.64 -100.02 -12.40
CA LEU A 258 7.02 -100.95 -11.44
C LEU A 258 6.39 -102.16 -12.14
N GLY A 259 5.76 -101.96 -13.30
CA GLY A 259 5.25 -103.07 -14.12
C GLY A 259 6.37 -103.98 -14.65
N ALA A 260 7.54 -103.42 -14.97
CA ALA A 260 8.73 -104.21 -15.32
C ALA A 260 9.28 -105.01 -14.13
N LEU A 261 9.28 -104.42 -12.92
CA LEU A 261 9.67 -105.12 -11.68
C LEU A 261 8.72 -106.28 -11.36
N ALA A 262 7.40 -106.07 -11.48
CA ALA A 262 6.39 -107.08 -11.21
C ALA A 262 6.45 -108.29 -12.15
N LYS A 263 6.97 -108.11 -13.38
CA LYS A 263 7.26 -109.22 -14.32
C LYS A 263 8.44 -110.09 -13.89
N ILE A 264 9.35 -109.56 -13.07
CA ILE A 264 10.53 -110.26 -12.55
C ILE A 264 10.22 -110.87 -11.18
N ASP A 265 9.52 -110.13 -10.32
CA ASP A 265 9.11 -110.53 -8.97
C ASP A 265 7.61 -110.27 -8.78
N GLU A 266 6.84 -111.36 -8.82
CA GLU A 266 5.38 -111.32 -8.71
C GLU A 266 4.88 -110.72 -7.38
N THR A 267 5.72 -110.68 -6.33
CA THR A 267 5.35 -110.05 -5.05
C THR A 267 5.18 -108.53 -5.18
N GLN A 268 5.68 -107.91 -6.25
CA GLN A 268 5.57 -106.47 -6.51
C GLN A 268 4.32 -106.07 -7.31
N ASN A 269 3.48 -107.03 -7.73
CA ASN A 269 2.25 -106.74 -8.50
C ASN A 269 1.31 -105.76 -7.76
N GLU A 270 1.24 -105.83 -6.43
CA GLU A 270 0.39 -104.93 -5.64
C GLU A 270 0.85 -103.47 -5.77
N LEU A 271 2.15 -103.21 -5.74
CA LEU A 271 2.71 -101.87 -5.91
C LEU A 271 2.55 -101.34 -7.34
N ALA A 272 2.67 -102.22 -8.35
CA ALA A 272 2.41 -101.85 -9.75
C ALA A 272 0.94 -101.43 -9.95
N ASN A 273 0.00 -102.22 -9.41
CA ASN A 273 -1.43 -101.90 -9.46
C ASN A 273 -1.76 -100.60 -8.70
N GLN A 274 -1.11 -100.33 -7.58
CA GLN A 274 -1.28 -99.06 -6.84
C GLN A 274 -0.79 -97.85 -7.66
N ALA A 275 0.33 -97.99 -8.39
CA ALA A 275 0.83 -96.92 -9.25
C ALA A 275 -0.07 -96.66 -10.47
N GLU A 276 -0.61 -97.71 -11.10
CA GLU A 276 -1.62 -97.58 -12.17
C GLU A 276 -2.87 -96.87 -11.64
N GLY A 277 -3.39 -97.29 -10.48
CA GLY A 277 -4.54 -96.64 -9.85
C GLY A 277 -4.28 -95.17 -9.47
N ALA A 278 -3.04 -94.80 -9.11
CA ALA A 278 -2.69 -93.41 -8.85
C ALA A 278 -2.66 -92.56 -10.12
N LEU A 279 -2.19 -93.11 -11.25
CA LEU A 279 -2.19 -92.43 -12.55
C LEU A 279 -3.62 -92.19 -13.07
N ASP A 280 -4.49 -93.19 -12.93
CA ASP A 280 -5.91 -93.09 -13.28
C ASP A 280 -6.61 -92.04 -12.41
N ALA A 281 -6.37 -92.05 -11.10
CA ALA A 281 -6.95 -91.06 -10.18
C ALA A 281 -6.54 -89.61 -10.52
N ILE A 282 -5.29 -89.40 -10.95
CA ILE A 282 -4.83 -88.07 -11.39
C ILE A 282 -5.49 -87.68 -12.71
N SER A 283 -5.65 -88.62 -13.64
CA SER A 283 -6.35 -88.38 -14.91
C SER A 283 -7.82 -88.00 -14.69
N ASP A 284 -8.49 -88.63 -13.72
CA ASP A 284 -9.85 -88.28 -13.31
C ASP A 284 -9.91 -86.88 -12.66
N ILE A 285 -8.94 -86.51 -11.83
CA ILE A 285 -8.84 -85.16 -11.25
C ILE A 285 -8.70 -84.11 -12.36
N ILE A 286 -7.84 -84.33 -13.34
CA ILE A 286 -7.66 -83.45 -14.50
C ILE A 286 -8.98 -83.31 -15.28
N HIS A 287 -9.67 -84.41 -15.56
CA HIS A 287 -10.94 -84.38 -16.27
C HIS A 287 -12.00 -83.58 -15.50
N ASN A 288 -12.09 -83.80 -14.18
CA ASN A 288 -13.00 -83.04 -13.33
C ASN A 288 -12.65 -81.55 -13.25
N LEU A 289 -11.36 -81.19 -13.21
CA LEU A 289 -10.91 -79.79 -13.24
C LEU A 289 -11.24 -79.09 -14.57
N ARG A 290 -11.16 -79.80 -15.71
CA ARG A 290 -11.58 -79.28 -17.01
C ARG A 290 -13.08 -79.02 -17.07
N ASN A 291 -13.88 -79.99 -16.63
CA ASN A 291 -15.35 -79.81 -16.55
C ASN A 291 -15.70 -78.65 -15.61
N TYR A 292 -14.99 -78.52 -14.49
CA TYR A 292 -15.16 -77.41 -13.56
C TYR A 292 -14.80 -76.06 -14.18
N LEU A 293 -13.74 -75.96 -14.99
CA LEU A 293 -13.39 -74.74 -15.72
C LEU A 293 -14.44 -74.32 -16.73
N ASP A 294 -15.05 -75.28 -17.44
CA ASP A 294 -16.11 -75.02 -18.41
C ASP A 294 -17.39 -74.46 -17.75
N GLU A 295 -17.60 -74.74 -16.46
CA GLU A 295 -18.72 -74.19 -15.67
C GLU A 295 -18.45 -72.77 -15.12
N ILE A 296 -17.19 -72.31 -15.10
CA ILE A 296 -16.85 -70.98 -14.57
C ILE A 296 -17.11 -69.90 -15.64
N GLU A 297 -18.14 -69.08 -15.41
CA GLU A 297 -18.37 -67.85 -16.19
C GLU A 297 -17.34 -66.76 -15.83
N PHE A 298 -16.16 -66.81 -16.44
CA PHE A 298 -15.13 -65.78 -16.30
C PHE A 298 -15.25 -64.69 -17.39
N ASN A 299 -15.45 -63.44 -16.97
CA ASN A 299 -15.52 -62.28 -17.87
C ASN A 299 -14.58 -61.15 -17.40
N PRO A 300 -13.29 -61.17 -17.82
CA PRO A 300 -12.29 -60.20 -17.36
C PRO A 300 -12.62 -58.76 -17.76
N LYS A 301 -13.12 -58.54 -18.99
CA LYS A 301 -13.51 -57.20 -19.46
C LYS A 301 -14.58 -56.58 -18.58
N ARG A 302 -15.55 -57.39 -18.13
CA ARG A 302 -16.62 -56.91 -17.25
C ARG A 302 -16.11 -56.60 -15.85
N LEU A 303 -15.13 -57.35 -15.35
CA LEU A 303 -14.48 -57.07 -14.07
C LEU A 303 -13.76 -55.71 -14.13
N ASP A 304 -12.97 -55.47 -15.18
CA ASP A 304 -12.30 -54.19 -15.42
C ASP A 304 -13.29 -53.02 -15.49
N ASP A 305 -14.38 -53.15 -16.27
CA ASP A 305 -15.43 -52.13 -16.39
C ASP A 305 -16.07 -51.79 -15.02
N VAL A 306 -16.29 -52.80 -14.17
CA VAL A 306 -16.89 -52.66 -12.84
C VAL A 306 -15.91 -51.98 -11.88
N GLU A 307 -14.62 -52.33 -11.93
CA GLU A 307 -13.57 -51.71 -11.13
C GLU A 307 -13.37 -50.24 -11.50
N GLU A 308 -13.26 -49.91 -12.79
CA GLU A 308 -13.18 -48.52 -13.26
C GLU A 308 -14.39 -47.69 -12.82
N ARG A 309 -15.60 -48.28 -12.87
CA ARG A 309 -16.81 -47.61 -12.41
C ARG A 309 -16.82 -47.37 -10.91
N LEU A 310 -16.38 -48.34 -10.11
CA LEU A 310 -16.25 -48.21 -8.65
C LEU A 310 -15.20 -47.17 -8.27
N ASP A 311 -14.07 -47.10 -8.99
CA ASP A 311 -13.03 -46.10 -8.77
C ASP A 311 -13.52 -44.67 -9.07
N LEU A 312 -14.28 -44.50 -10.15
CA LEU A 312 -14.94 -43.24 -10.47
C LEU A 312 -15.89 -42.82 -9.33
N ILE A 313 -16.76 -43.72 -8.87
CA ILE A 313 -17.69 -43.47 -7.76
C ILE A 313 -16.91 -43.08 -6.48
N HIS A 314 -15.85 -43.82 -6.16
CA HIS A 314 -15.03 -43.56 -4.98
C HIS A 314 -14.30 -42.20 -5.06
N SER A 315 -13.80 -41.82 -6.24
CA SER A 315 -13.16 -40.53 -6.44
C SER A 315 -14.12 -39.36 -6.23
N LEU A 316 -15.35 -39.46 -6.74
CA LEU A 316 -16.37 -38.43 -6.65
C LEU A 316 -16.96 -38.32 -5.24
N THR A 317 -17.24 -39.46 -4.59
CA THR A 317 -17.69 -39.47 -3.20
C THR A 317 -16.63 -38.87 -2.28
N ARG A 318 -15.35 -39.16 -2.48
CA ARG A 318 -14.27 -38.52 -1.72
C ARG A 318 -14.20 -37.00 -1.92
N LYS A 319 -14.46 -36.50 -3.14
CA LYS A 319 -14.44 -35.06 -3.45
C LYS A 319 -15.68 -34.31 -2.94
N TYR A 320 -16.86 -34.91 -3.01
CA TYR A 320 -18.14 -34.17 -2.98
C TYR A 320 -19.14 -34.59 -1.89
N GLY A 321 -18.79 -35.49 -0.96
CA GLY A 321 -19.63 -35.66 0.24
C GLY A 321 -19.76 -37.08 0.82
N GLY A 322 -18.84 -37.98 0.52
CA GLY A 322 -18.71 -39.31 1.12
C GLY A 322 -19.77 -40.35 0.74
N SER A 323 -20.83 -39.96 0.03
CA SER A 323 -21.87 -40.88 -0.46
C SER A 323 -22.49 -40.37 -1.76
N ILE A 324 -22.97 -41.27 -2.61
CA ILE A 324 -23.59 -40.92 -3.90
C ILE A 324 -24.74 -39.89 -3.75
N PRO A 325 -25.68 -40.02 -2.79
CA PRO A 325 -26.74 -39.02 -2.61
C PRO A 325 -26.20 -37.62 -2.32
N ASN A 326 -25.12 -37.53 -1.52
CA ASN A 326 -24.51 -36.24 -1.20
C ASN A 326 -23.82 -35.62 -2.43
N VAL A 327 -23.16 -36.43 -3.27
CA VAL A 327 -22.57 -35.95 -4.53
C VAL A 327 -23.64 -35.39 -5.47
N ILE A 328 -24.78 -36.09 -5.61
CA ILE A 328 -25.88 -35.63 -6.48
C ILE A 328 -26.46 -34.31 -5.94
N ALA A 329 -26.74 -34.24 -4.63
CA ALA A 329 -27.24 -33.02 -4.00
C ALA A 329 -26.26 -31.83 -4.13
N TYR A 330 -24.96 -32.10 -4.07
CA TYR A 330 -23.92 -31.09 -4.30
C TYR A 330 -23.99 -30.53 -5.73
N GLY A 331 -24.14 -31.39 -6.74
CA GLY A 331 -24.28 -30.97 -8.14
C GLY A 331 -25.53 -30.13 -8.39
N GLU A 332 -26.67 -30.49 -7.78
CA GLU A 332 -27.91 -29.71 -7.85
C GLU A 332 -27.76 -28.32 -7.21
N ASP A 333 -27.13 -28.24 -6.03
CA ASP A 333 -26.88 -26.98 -5.35
C ASP A 333 -25.92 -26.09 -6.14
N ALA A 334 -24.85 -26.65 -6.71
CA ALA A 334 -23.91 -25.93 -7.56
C ALA A 334 -24.60 -25.28 -8.76
N ARG A 335 -25.51 -26.01 -9.43
CA ARG A 335 -26.31 -25.46 -10.53
C ARG A 335 -27.25 -24.35 -10.08
N LYS A 336 -27.93 -24.53 -8.96
CA LYS A 336 -28.82 -23.50 -8.40
C LYS A 336 -28.05 -22.22 -8.06
N GLN A 337 -26.83 -22.35 -7.53
CA GLN A 337 -25.96 -21.20 -7.27
C GLN A 337 -25.57 -20.47 -8.56
N LEU A 338 -25.26 -21.19 -9.65
CA LEU A 338 -24.92 -20.62 -10.95
C LEU A 338 -26.07 -19.75 -11.54
N GLU A 339 -27.33 -20.14 -11.34
CA GLU A 339 -28.50 -19.38 -11.83
C GLU A 339 -28.66 -18.01 -11.13
N THR A 340 -28.12 -17.85 -9.92
CA THR A 340 -28.25 -16.61 -9.12
C THR A 340 -27.21 -15.54 -9.45
N ILE A 341 -26.14 -15.85 -10.18
CA ILE A 341 -25.02 -14.92 -10.38
C ILE A 341 -25.20 -14.15 -11.70
N THR A 342 -25.92 -13.03 -11.66
CA THR A 342 -25.96 -12.06 -12.78
C THR A 342 -26.02 -10.62 -12.28
N GLY A 343 -25.26 -9.71 -12.90
CA GLY A 343 -25.57 -8.26 -12.84
C GLY A 343 -24.46 -7.22 -12.59
N ALA A 344 -23.15 -7.53 -12.58
CA ALA A 344 -22.14 -6.48 -12.32
C ALA A 344 -21.62 -5.72 -13.56
N ALA A 345 -21.67 -6.33 -14.75
CA ALA A 345 -21.06 -5.77 -15.96
C ALA A 345 -21.67 -4.41 -16.36
N ASP A 346 -23.00 -4.28 -16.33
CA ASP A 346 -23.68 -3.03 -16.68
C ASP A 346 -23.34 -1.91 -15.69
N ARG A 347 -23.23 -2.23 -14.40
CA ARG A 347 -22.85 -1.27 -13.37
C ARG A 347 -21.40 -0.82 -13.52
N ILE A 348 -20.48 -1.74 -13.86
CA ILE A 348 -19.08 -1.40 -14.15
C ILE A 348 -19.02 -0.43 -15.33
N ASN A 349 -19.71 -0.73 -16.44
CA ASN A 349 -19.76 0.15 -17.61
C ASN A 349 -20.31 1.54 -17.29
N GLU A 350 -21.38 1.62 -16.48
CA GLU A 350 -21.96 2.89 -16.02
C GLU A 350 -20.94 3.72 -15.21
N LEU A 351 -20.25 3.09 -14.27
CA LEU A 351 -19.24 3.75 -13.45
C LEU A 351 -18.02 4.20 -14.26
N GLU A 352 -17.57 3.42 -15.24
CA GLU A 352 -16.49 3.81 -16.16
C GLU A 352 -16.85 5.03 -17.02
N MET A 353 -18.09 5.09 -17.53
CA MET A 353 -18.59 6.27 -18.25
C MET A 353 -18.65 7.51 -17.35
N ASN A 354 -19.04 7.33 -16.08
CA ASN A 354 -19.05 8.42 -15.11
C ASN A 354 -17.64 8.86 -14.72
N GLU A 355 -16.68 7.94 -14.61
CA GLU A 355 -15.26 8.24 -14.41
C GLU A 355 -14.73 9.13 -15.53
N ALA A 356 -14.99 8.75 -16.79
CA ALA A 356 -14.54 9.51 -17.96
C ALA A 356 -15.07 10.96 -17.96
N LYS A 357 -16.37 11.14 -17.69
CA LYS A 357 -16.99 12.48 -17.57
C LYS A 357 -16.36 13.31 -16.46
N LEU A 358 -16.06 12.67 -15.32
CA LEU A 358 -15.48 13.37 -14.18
C LEU A 358 -14.02 13.76 -14.42
N LEU A 359 -13.25 12.91 -15.12
CA LEU A 359 -11.89 13.24 -15.57
C LEU A 359 -11.88 14.42 -16.55
N GLU A 360 -12.81 14.50 -17.50
CA GLU A 360 -12.94 15.66 -18.38
C GLU A 360 -13.27 16.94 -17.62
N LYS A 361 -14.19 16.86 -16.64
CA LYS A 361 -14.55 17.99 -15.78
C LYS A 361 -13.33 18.46 -14.97
N LEU A 362 -12.62 17.53 -14.34
CA LEU A 362 -11.40 17.81 -13.58
C LEU A 362 -10.31 18.43 -14.46
N CYS A 363 -10.14 17.95 -15.69
CA CYS A 363 -9.19 18.51 -16.64
C CYS A 363 -9.49 19.99 -16.94
N LYS A 364 -10.76 20.32 -17.20
CA LYS A 364 -11.19 21.71 -17.43
C LYS A 364 -10.94 22.58 -16.19
N GLN A 365 -11.29 22.09 -15.01
CA GLN A 365 -11.09 22.81 -13.75
C GLN A 365 -9.60 23.03 -13.44
N ALA A 366 -8.77 21.99 -13.57
CA ALA A 366 -7.33 22.06 -13.35
C ALA A 366 -6.64 22.98 -14.37
N SER A 367 -7.04 22.95 -15.64
CA SER A 367 -6.51 23.84 -16.68
C SER A 367 -6.83 25.30 -16.38
N ALA A 368 -8.08 25.59 -15.97
CA ALA A 368 -8.47 26.94 -15.57
C ALA A 368 -7.69 27.42 -14.33
N LEU A 369 -7.40 26.51 -13.39
CA LEU A 369 -6.59 26.79 -12.21
C LEU A 369 -5.13 27.11 -12.58
N SER A 370 -4.52 26.28 -13.43
CA SER A 370 -3.16 26.49 -13.95
C SER A 370 -3.02 27.81 -14.69
N GLU A 371 -3.98 28.18 -15.53
CA GLU A 371 -3.96 29.47 -16.23
C GLU A 371 -4.06 30.68 -15.29
N LYS A 372 -4.89 30.59 -14.24
CA LYS A 372 -4.94 31.63 -13.20
C LYS A 372 -3.61 31.74 -12.44
N ARG A 373 -3.02 30.59 -12.06
CA ARG A 373 -1.72 30.53 -11.40
C ARG A 373 -0.61 31.15 -12.23
N LYS A 374 -0.54 30.85 -13.54
CA LYS A 374 0.49 31.40 -14.45
C LYS A 374 0.36 32.91 -14.63
N LYS A 375 -0.87 33.43 -14.74
CA LYS A 375 -1.13 34.87 -14.79
C LYS A 375 -0.67 35.55 -13.50
N ALA A 376 -1.11 35.02 -12.36
CA ALA A 376 -0.74 35.53 -11.04
C ALA A 376 0.78 35.44 -10.81
N ALA A 377 1.44 34.37 -11.24
CA ALA A 377 2.89 34.22 -11.18
C ALA A 377 3.62 35.31 -11.97
N THR A 378 3.11 35.69 -13.14
CA THR A 378 3.69 36.78 -13.96
C THR A 378 3.53 38.14 -13.28
N GLU A 379 2.39 38.40 -12.65
CA GLU A 379 2.14 39.62 -11.88
C GLU A 379 2.99 39.67 -10.61
N MET A 380 3.07 38.55 -9.89
CA MET A 380 3.90 38.38 -8.70
C MET A 380 5.37 38.59 -9.02
N SER A 381 5.90 37.98 -10.09
CA SER A 381 7.28 38.19 -10.55
C SER A 381 7.59 39.66 -10.78
N LYS A 382 6.72 40.38 -11.50
CA LYS A 382 6.93 41.83 -11.75
C LYS A 382 6.86 42.65 -10.47
N GLY A 383 5.91 42.35 -9.58
CA GLY A 383 5.79 43.01 -8.29
C GLY A 383 7.04 42.83 -7.44
N ILE A 384 7.57 41.60 -7.39
CA ILE A 384 8.79 41.26 -6.65
C ILE A 384 9.99 41.98 -7.27
N GLU A 385 10.15 41.97 -8.60
CA GLU A 385 11.26 42.66 -9.27
C GLU A 385 11.28 44.17 -8.99
N ILE A 386 10.11 44.83 -8.96
CA ILE A 386 10.00 46.26 -8.58
C ILE A 386 10.43 46.47 -7.12
N GLU A 387 9.96 45.61 -6.21
CA GLU A 387 10.32 45.69 -4.79
C GLU A 387 11.81 45.42 -4.54
N LEU A 388 12.44 44.57 -5.35
CA LEU A 388 13.87 44.28 -5.29
C LEU A 388 14.71 45.43 -5.87
N ASP A 389 14.26 46.09 -6.93
CA ASP A 389 14.92 47.28 -7.48
C ASP A 389 14.99 48.41 -6.43
N ASP A 390 13.89 48.67 -5.72
CA ASP A 390 13.83 49.60 -4.60
C ASP A 390 14.87 49.30 -3.49
N LEU A 391 15.17 48.01 -3.29
CA LEU A 391 16.17 47.52 -2.33
C LEU A 391 17.60 47.52 -2.89
N LYS A 392 17.83 48.20 -4.02
CA LYS A 392 19.09 48.24 -4.79
C LYS A 392 19.55 46.87 -5.30
N MET A 393 18.61 45.96 -5.50
CA MET A 393 18.83 44.68 -6.17
C MET A 393 18.28 44.77 -7.60
N ALA A 394 18.59 45.85 -8.31
CA ALA A 394 18.06 46.21 -9.65
C ALA A 394 18.27 45.15 -10.73
N SER A 395 19.19 44.22 -10.49
CA SER A 395 19.55 43.14 -11.40
C SER A 395 18.94 41.79 -11.00
N ALA A 396 18.21 41.74 -9.89
CA ALA A 396 17.59 40.52 -9.41
C ALA A 396 16.36 40.20 -10.25
N GLN A 397 16.24 38.96 -10.72
CA GLN A 397 15.08 38.45 -11.44
C GLN A 397 14.37 37.41 -10.59
N PHE A 398 13.04 37.40 -10.64
CA PHE A 398 12.23 36.40 -9.95
C PHE A 398 11.36 35.63 -10.94
N GLY A 399 11.45 34.31 -10.90
CA GLY A 399 10.71 33.40 -11.76
C GLY A 399 9.90 32.38 -10.97
N VAL A 400 8.83 31.89 -11.58
CA VAL A 400 8.04 30.77 -11.06
C VAL A 400 8.14 29.65 -12.08
N ASP A 401 8.76 28.54 -11.69
CA ASP A 401 8.85 27.34 -12.52
C ASP A 401 7.60 26.50 -12.34
N PHE A 402 7.01 26.06 -13.47
CA PHE A 402 5.85 25.19 -13.50
C PHE A 402 6.24 23.86 -14.12
N GLN A 403 6.20 22.81 -13.32
CA GLN A 403 6.47 21.45 -13.74
C GLN A 403 5.20 20.61 -13.76
N THR A 404 5.13 19.69 -14.72
CA THR A 404 4.06 18.70 -14.83
C THR A 404 4.67 17.31 -14.96
N LYS A 405 4.00 16.29 -14.43
CA LYS A 405 4.47 14.90 -14.51
C LYS A 405 3.54 14.08 -15.41
N PRO A 406 4.05 13.37 -16.44
CA PRO A 406 3.23 12.44 -17.21
C PRO A 406 2.71 11.26 -16.36
N ASP A 407 1.47 10.84 -16.59
CA ASP A 407 0.84 9.67 -15.98
C ASP A 407 -0.20 9.05 -16.93
N PRO A 408 -0.06 7.78 -17.37
CA PRO A 408 -1.04 7.11 -18.22
C PRO A 408 -2.48 7.08 -17.67
N ASN A 409 -2.65 7.15 -16.34
CA ASN A 409 -3.95 7.17 -15.67
C ASN A 409 -4.37 8.58 -15.20
N GLY A 410 -3.61 9.59 -15.64
CA GLY A 410 -3.76 10.99 -15.32
C GLY A 410 -4.90 11.70 -16.05
N LEU A 411 -5.00 13.03 -15.85
CA LEU A 411 -5.97 13.87 -16.54
C LEU A 411 -5.66 13.93 -18.05
N PRO A 412 -6.68 13.81 -18.92
CA PRO A 412 -6.47 13.87 -20.37
C PRO A 412 -6.28 15.32 -20.83
N LEU A 413 -5.04 15.74 -21.08
CA LEU A 413 -4.70 17.09 -21.54
C LEU A 413 -4.03 17.04 -22.92
N ALA A 414 -4.81 17.39 -23.96
CA ALA A 414 -4.41 17.31 -25.37
C ALA A 414 -3.79 15.95 -25.72
N ASP A 415 -2.55 15.92 -26.20
CA ASP A 415 -1.84 14.70 -26.64
C ASP A 415 -1.16 13.93 -25.50
N SER A 416 -1.39 14.31 -24.24
CA SER A 416 -0.73 13.71 -23.08
C SER A 416 -1.69 13.50 -21.90
N ARG A 417 -1.25 12.67 -20.95
CA ARG A 417 -1.95 12.51 -19.67
C ARG A 417 -1.03 12.91 -18.53
N LEU A 418 -1.55 13.73 -17.62
CA LEU A 418 -0.76 14.32 -16.54
C LEU A 418 -1.21 13.81 -15.17
N ALA A 419 -0.23 13.50 -14.33
CA ALA A 419 -0.44 13.23 -12.93
C ALA A 419 -1.11 14.44 -12.28
N PHE A 420 -2.04 14.18 -11.36
CA PHE A 420 -2.79 15.19 -10.65
C PHE A 420 -3.08 14.73 -9.23
N ASP A 421 -3.23 15.69 -8.34
CA ASP A 421 -3.66 15.46 -6.96
C ASP A 421 -4.74 16.47 -6.58
N HIS A 422 -5.12 16.53 -5.30
CA HIS A 422 -6.11 17.47 -4.76
C HIS A 422 -5.84 18.97 -5.03
N ASN A 423 -4.65 19.34 -5.51
CA ASN A 423 -4.24 20.72 -5.83
C ASN A 423 -4.09 20.96 -7.34
N GLY A 424 -4.39 19.98 -8.20
CA GLY A 424 -4.23 20.07 -9.65
C GLY A 424 -3.04 19.28 -10.18
N PHE A 425 -2.54 19.66 -11.36
CA PHE A 425 -1.39 19.03 -12.01
C PHE A 425 -0.11 19.88 -11.97
N ASP A 426 -0.21 21.14 -11.53
CA ASP A 426 0.94 22.04 -11.45
C ASP A 426 1.81 21.71 -10.24
N ARG A 427 3.12 21.63 -10.48
CA ARG A 427 4.14 21.68 -9.43
C ARG A 427 4.88 22.99 -9.58
N VAL A 428 4.94 23.76 -8.51
CA VAL A 428 5.46 25.13 -8.55
C VAL A 428 6.71 25.23 -7.70
N GLU A 429 7.74 25.87 -8.23
CA GLU A 429 8.96 26.22 -7.50
C GLU A 429 9.36 27.67 -7.79
N PHE A 430 9.67 28.44 -6.75
CA PHE A 430 10.14 29.82 -6.86
C PHE A 430 11.64 29.85 -7.13
N LEU A 431 12.01 30.57 -8.18
CA LEU A 431 13.37 30.74 -8.65
C LEU A 431 13.77 32.22 -8.59
N VAL A 432 15.05 32.47 -8.41
CA VAL A 432 15.61 33.82 -8.40
C VAL A 432 17.04 33.81 -8.93
N ALA A 433 17.37 34.90 -9.62
CA ALA A 433 18.71 35.19 -10.10
C ALA A 433 19.12 36.52 -9.45
N PRO A 434 19.97 36.54 -8.40
CA PRO A 434 20.30 37.77 -7.68
C PRO A 434 21.15 38.74 -8.53
N ASN A 435 21.97 38.19 -9.45
CA ASN A 435 22.85 38.96 -10.33
C ASN A 435 22.59 38.65 -11.82
N PRO A 436 22.90 39.59 -12.74
CA PRO A 436 22.78 39.35 -14.17
C PRO A 436 23.71 38.21 -14.61
N GLY A 437 23.19 37.29 -15.43
CA GLY A 437 24.00 36.23 -16.05
C GLY A 437 24.20 34.96 -15.19
N GLU A 438 23.76 34.95 -13.93
CA GLU A 438 23.82 33.73 -13.09
C GLU A 438 22.69 32.72 -13.34
N GLY A 439 21.64 33.14 -14.03
CA GLY A 439 20.45 32.35 -14.32
C GLY A 439 19.54 32.14 -13.10
N LEU A 440 18.28 31.78 -13.35
CA LEU A 440 17.29 31.48 -12.30
C LEU A 440 17.66 30.18 -11.56
N LYS A 441 17.76 30.24 -10.24
CA LYS A 441 18.05 29.09 -9.37
C LYS A 441 16.99 28.97 -8.27
N PRO A 442 16.74 27.76 -7.74
CA PRO A 442 15.87 27.59 -6.58
C PRO A 442 16.25 28.51 -5.43
N LEU A 443 15.26 29.14 -4.80
CA LEU A 443 15.48 30.08 -3.68
C LEU A 443 16.30 29.45 -2.55
N ALA A 444 16.09 28.15 -2.29
CA ALA A 444 16.84 27.36 -1.29
C ALA A 444 18.34 27.20 -1.57
N LYS A 445 18.81 27.51 -2.78
CA LYS A 445 20.22 27.40 -3.20
C LYS A 445 20.95 28.74 -3.21
N ILE A 446 20.28 29.84 -2.89
CA ILE A 446 20.94 31.14 -2.78
C ILE A 446 21.59 31.23 -1.40
N ALA A 447 22.87 31.59 -1.38
CA ALA A 447 23.69 31.60 -0.18
C ALA A 447 23.28 32.71 0.81
N SER A 448 23.51 32.44 2.10
CA SER A 448 23.14 33.23 3.27
C SER A 448 23.88 34.57 3.37
N GLY A 449 23.16 35.63 3.79
CA GLY A 449 23.69 36.97 4.08
C GLY A 449 22.59 38.05 4.08
N GLY A 450 22.95 39.30 4.36
CA GLY A 450 22.01 40.43 4.39
C GLY A 450 21.27 40.71 3.06
N GLU A 451 21.78 40.21 1.93
CA GLU A 451 21.07 40.23 0.64
C GLU A 451 19.86 39.30 0.62
N THR A 452 19.95 38.13 1.25
CA THR A 452 18.85 37.16 1.37
C THR A 452 17.76 37.70 2.30
N SER A 453 18.11 38.33 3.42
CA SER A 453 17.11 38.99 4.30
C SER A 453 16.35 40.11 3.57
N ARG A 454 17.03 40.88 2.71
CA ARG A 454 16.39 41.90 1.87
C ARG A 454 15.52 41.29 0.77
N LEU A 455 16.00 40.23 0.11
CA LEU A 455 15.22 39.47 -0.87
C LEU A 455 13.92 38.97 -0.23
N MET A 456 14.01 38.32 0.93
CA MET A 456 12.85 37.84 1.66
C MET A 456 11.90 38.96 2.07
N LEU A 457 12.41 40.13 2.49
CA LEU A 457 11.57 41.31 2.76
C LEU A 457 10.81 41.74 1.50
N GLY A 458 11.48 41.82 0.35
CA GLY A 458 10.83 42.16 -0.93
C GLY A 458 9.73 41.17 -1.30
N LEU A 459 10.02 39.86 -1.20
CA LEU A 459 9.04 38.80 -1.44
C LEU A 459 7.84 38.90 -0.48
N LYS A 460 8.10 38.98 0.83
CA LYS A 460 7.04 39.08 1.85
C LYS A 460 6.21 40.34 1.70
N ASN A 461 6.77 41.47 1.27
CA ASN A 461 6.00 42.69 1.09
C ASN A 461 4.99 42.57 -0.06
N VAL A 462 5.36 41.93 -1.18
CA VAL A 462 4.42 41.61 -2.28
C VAL A 462 3.39 40.57 -1.86
N MET A 463 3.83 39.59 -1.07
CA MET A 463 3.01 38.46 -0.65
C MET A 463 2.30 38.69 0.69
N ALA A 464 2.33 39.92 1.23
CA ALA A 464 1.85 40.21 2.58
C ALA A 464 0.35 39.97 2.76
N SER A 465 -0.43 40.02 1.67
CA SER A 465 -1.86 39.67 1.66
C SER A 465 -2.11 38.15 1.59
N ALA A 466 -1.11 37.39 1.15
CA ALA A 466 -1.15 35.95 0.93
C ALA A 466 -0.41 35.15 2.02
N ASP A 467 0.28 35.82 2.93
CA ASP A 467 0.95 35.22 4.06
C ASP A 467 0.03 35.18 5.29
N GLU A 468 0.02 34.06 5.99
CA GLU A 468 -0.85 33.83 7.14
C GLU A 468 -0.07 33.82 8.46
N VAL A 469 1.26 33.81 8.41
CA VAL A 469 2.09 33.79 9.61
C VAL A 469 2.05 35.16 10.28
N PRO A 470 1.58 35.30 11.52
CA PRO A 470 1.24 36.61 12.09
C PRO A 470 2.44 37.42 12.59
N ALA A 471 3.60 36.78 12.80
CA ALA A 471 4.82 37.43 13.30
C ALA A 471 6.01 37.10 12.40
N LEU A 472 6.75 38.13 11.99
CA LEU A 472 7.90 38.04 11.10
C LEU A 472 9.11 38.63 11.83
N ILE A 473 10.24 37.96 11.84
CA ILE A 473 11.46 38.44 12.50
C ILE A 473 12.56 38.57 11.46
N PHE A 474 13.12 39.76 11.32
CA PHE A 474 14.22 40.03 10.38
C PHE A 474 15.54 40.26 11.13
N ASP A 475 16.52 39.39 10.87
CA ASP A 475 17.88 39.51 11.36
C ASP A 475 18.87 39.93 10.25
N GLU A 476 19.92 40.63 10.67
CA GLU A 476 20.98 41.19 9.80
C GLU A 476 20.49 42.03 8.60
N ILE A 477 19.24 42.52 8.65
CA ILE A 477 18.63 43.27 7.54
C ILE A 477 19.32 44.61 7.29
N ASP A 478 19.91 45.17 8.33
CA ASP A 478 20.68 46.41 8.34
C ASP A 478 22.17 46.21 8.07
N GLN A 479 22.61 44.98 7.83
CA GLN A 479 24.00 44.68 7.55
C GLN A 479 24.40 45.19 6.15
N GLY A 480 25.44 46.03 6.12
CA GLY A 480 25.98 46.56 4.87
C GLY A 480 25.13 47.64 4.21
N ILE A 481 24.13 48.21 4.91
CA ILE A 481 23.30 49.30 4.38
C ILE A 481 23.57 50.64 5.07
N GLY A 482 23.44 51.73 4.31
CA GLY A 482 23.55 53.10 4.79
C GLY A 482 22.84 54.08 3.87
N GLY A 483 22.50 55.26 4.41
CA GLY A 483 21.84 56.33 3.65
C GLY A 483 20.46 55.96 3.13
N ARG A 484 20.19 56.22 1.83
CA ARG A 484 18.86 56.05 1.20
C ARG A 484 18.31 54.61 1.29
N VAL A 485 19.17 53.59 1.29
CA VAL A 485 18.75 52.18 1.36
C VAL A 485 18.11 51.84 2.71
N GLY A 486 18.72 52.32 3.81
CA GLY A 486 18.16 52.12 5.15
C GLY A 486 16.76 52.74 5.31
N MET A 487 16.53 53.89 4.68
CA MET A 487 15.21 54.53 4.68
C MET A 487 14.16 53.69 3.95
N VAL A 488 14.51 53.09 2.80
CA VAL A 488 13.60 52.21 2.05
C VAL A 488 13.30 50.93 2.83
N VAL A 489 14.32 50.29 3.41
CA VAL A 489 14.14 49.10 4.26
C VAL A 489 13.22 49.41 5.44
N GLY A 490 13.47 50.53 6.14
CA GLY A 490 12.60 50.97 7.24
C GLY A 490 11.16 51.24 6.81
N GLN A 491 10.96 51.85 5.63
CA GLN A 491 9.62 52.08 5.08
C GLN A 491 8.89 50.79 4.74
N LYS A 492 9.59 49.79 4.18
CA LYS A 492 9.01 48.49 3.83
C LYS A 492 8.67 47.69 5.09
N LEU A 493 9.55 47.65 6.10
CA LEU A 493 9.26 47.05 7.42
C LEU A 493 8.05 47.72 8.10
N TRP A 494 7.97 49.05 8.05
CA TRP A 494 6.82 49.79 8.58
C TRP A 494 5.52 49.44 7.87
N ASN A 495 5.53 49.32 6.54
CA ASN A 495 4.35 48.94 5.78
C ASN A 495 3.88 47.52 6.12
N LEU A 496 4.81 46.57 6.19
CA LEU A 496 4.52 45.17 6.57
C LEU A 496 3.96 45.06 7.99
N SER A 497 4.45 45.91 8.91
CA SER A 497 3.97 45.96 10.30
C SER A 497 2.51 46.41 10.47
N ARG A 498 1.86 46.88 9.41
CA ARG A 498 0.42 47.23 9.47
C ARG A 498 -0.47 46.00 9.50
N THR A 499 0.01 44.89 8.94
CA THR A 499 -0.73 43.62 8.88
C THR A 499 -0.10 42.55 9.77
N HIS A 500 1.20 42.65 10.04
CA HIS A 500 1.98 41.69 10.80
C HIS A 500 2.62 42.32 12.04
N GLN A 501 3.03 41.48 12.99
CA GLN A 501 4.03 41.87 13.98
C GLN A 501 5.42 41.68 13.34
N VAL A 502 6.24 42.74 13.30
CA VAL A 502 7.54 42.76 12.59
C VAL A 502 8.68 43.12 13.52
#